data_AF-A0AAW6XL43-F1
#
_entry.id   AF-A0AAW6XL43-F1
#
_cell.length_a   1.000
_cell.length_b   1.000
_cell.length_c   1.000
_cell.angle_alpha   90.00
_cell.angle_beta   90.00
_cell.angle_gamma   90.00
#
_symmetry.space_group_name_H-M   'P 1'
#
loop_
_entity.id
_entity.type
_entity.pdbx_description
1 polymer ?
#
loop_
_entity_poly.entity_id
_entity_poly.type
_entity_poly.pdbx_seq_one_letter_code
_entity_poly.pdbx_strand_id
1 'polypeptide(L)' 'GTLRDLGHDVRIVRADSDYDVKAEVQNFLWADVVIWQMPGWWMGAPWTVKKYIDDVFTEGHGTLYASDGRTRKDPSKK' A
#
# COMPACT_ATOMS: atom_id res chain seq x y z
N GLY A 1 -13.04 -17.86 8.29
CA GLY A 1 -11.72 -17.20 8.32
C GLY A 1 -11.85 -15.96 9.16
N THR A 2 -11.03 -15.76 10.19
CA THR A 2 -11.34 -14.90 11.35
C THR A 2 -12.00 -13.56 11.01
N LEU A 3 -11.43 -12.78 10.07
CA LEU A 3 -12.00 -11.48 9.67
C LEU A 3 -13.37 -11.59 8.96
N ARG A 4 -13.56 -12.59 8.11
CA ARG A 4 -14.86 -12.85 7.45
C ARG A 4 -15.90 -13.35 8.45
N ASP A 5 -15.48 -14.15 9.43
CA ASP A 5 -16.37 -14.67 10.47
C ASP A 5 -16.83 -13.54 11.43
N LEU A 6 -16.05 -12.47 11.52
CA LEU A 6 -16.41 -11.22 12.20
C LEU A 6 -17.26 -10.27 11.34
N GLY A 7 -17.63 -10.66 10.12
CA GLY A 7 -18.49 -9.89 9.23
C GLY A 7 -17.78 -8.87 8.33
N HIS A 8 -16.45 -8.88 8.26
CA HIS A 8 -15.69 -8.00 7.36
C HIS A 8 -15.56 -8.60 5.96
N ASP A 9 -15.59 -7.74 4.94
CA ASP A 9 -15.21 -8.14 3.59
C ASP A 9 -13.67 -8.15 3.47
N VAL A 10 -13.11 -9.18 2.82
CA VAL A 10 -11.66 -9.45 2.84
C VAL A 10 -11.18 -9.84 1.46
N ARG A 11 -10.30 -9.00 0.91
CA ARG A 11 -9.49 -9.28 -0.28
C ARG A 11 -8.07 -9.65 0.11
N ILE A 12 -7.43 -10.52 -0.69
CA ILE A 12 -6.06 -10.98 -0.47
C ILE A 12 -5.31 -10.84 -1.78
N VAL A 13 -4.15 -10.18 -1.73
CA VAL A 13 -3.19 -10.08 -2.84
C VAL A 13 -1.84 -10.64 -2.39
N ARG A 14 -1.10 -11.26 -3.32
CA ARG A 14 0.26 -11.72 -3.08
C ARG A 14 1.22 -10.72 -3.68
N ALA A 15 2.18 -10.22 -2.90
CA ALA A 15 3.20 -9.31 -3.43
C ALA A 15 4.18 -9.99 -4.41
N ASP A 16 4.29 -11.32 -4.35
CA ASP A 16 5.09 -12.13 -5.28
C ASP A 16 4.17 -12.74 -6.36
N SER A 17 3.48 -11.87 -7.11
CA SER A 17 2.70 -12.24 -8.29
C SER A 17 2.76 -11.14 -9.33
N ASP A 18 2.26 -11.42 -10.54
CA ASP A 18 2.11 -10.41 -11.60
C ASP A 18 0.80 -9.63 -11.39
N TYR A 19 0.82 -8.72 -10.42
CA TYR A 19 -0.34 -7.90 -10.03
C TYR A 19 -0.52 -6.70 -10.99
N ASP A 20 -1.77 -6.32 -11.25
CA ASP A 20 -2.07 -5.09 -11.99
C ASP A 20 -2.01 -3.89 -11.03
N VAL A 21 -1.03 -3.01 -11.24
CA VAL A 21 -0.75 -1.88 -10.35
C VAL A 21 -1.99 -0.98 -10.16
N LYS A 22 -2.79 -0.77 -11.20
CA LYS A 22 -3.99 0.08 -11.13
C LYS A 22 -5.10 -0.58 -10.33
N ALA A 23 -5.30 -1.89 -10.51
CA ALA A 23 -6.22 -2.67 -9.71
C ALA A 23 -5.83 -2.65 -8.22
N GLU A 24 -4.53 -2.70 -7.92
CA GLU A 24 -4.05 -2.59 -6.54
C GLU A 24 -4.29 -1.21 -5.94
N VAL A 25 -4.08 -0.13 -6.70
CA VAL A 25 -4.49 1.22 -6.24
C VAL A 25 -5.98 1.25 -5.90
N GLN A 26 -6.84 0.62 -6.71
CA GLN A 26 -8.28 0.52 -6.39
C GLN A 26 -8.56 -0.35 -5.16
N ASN A 27 -7.79 -1.42 -4.93
CA ASN A 27 -7.89 -2.22 -3.71
C ASN A 27 -7.52 -1.39 -2.47
N PHE A 28 -6.50 -0.53 -2.57
CA PHE A 28 -6.14 0.41 -1.51
C PHE A 28 -7.24 1.44 -1.23
N LEU A 29 -7.93 1.93 -2.27
CA LEU A 29 -9.06 2.84 -2.09
C LEU A 29 -10.32 2.15 -1.54
N TRP A 30 -10.51 0.87 -1.86
CA TRP A 30 -11.61 0.05 -1.35
C TRP A 30 -11.41 -0.36 0.11
N ALA A 31 -10.16 -0.58 0.54
CA ALA A 31 -9.85 -1.11 1.85
C ALA A 31 -9.92 -0.02 2.94
N ASP A 32 -10.69 -0.27 3.99
CA ASP A 32 -10.64 0.53 5.22
C ASP A 32 -9.36 0.24 6.04
N VAL A 33 -8.87 -1.00 5.97
CA VAL A 33 -7.68 -1.48 6.69
C VAL A 33 -6.83 -2.34 5.77
N VAL A 34 -5.52 -2.04 5.71
CA VAL A 34 -4.53 -2.82 4.97
C VAL A 34 -3.64 -3.56 5.96
N ILE A 35 -3.61 -4.89 5.86
CA ILE A 35 -2.76 -5.76 6.71
C ILE A 35 -1.59 -6.29 5.89
N TRP A 36 -0.37 -5.98 6.32
CA TRP A 36 0.87 -6.44 5.69
C TRP A 36 1.37 -7.74 6.32
N GLN A 37 0.92 -8.88 5.78
CA GLN A 37 1.47 -10.17 6.16
C GLN A 37 2.76 -10.45 5.36
N MET A 38 3.91 -10.34 6.01
CA MET A 38 5.21 -10.61 5.39
C MET A 38 6.23 -11.21 6.37
N PRO A 39 7.13 -12.09 5.91
CA PRO A 39 8.26 -12.54 6.71
C PRO A 39 9.32 -11.44 6.83
N GLY A 40 10.01 -11.36 7.96
CA GLY A 40 11.16 -10.47 8.10
C GLY A 40 12.36 -11.02 7.36
N TRP A 41 12.81 -10.33 6.31
CA TRP A 41 14.01 -10.65 5.54
C TRP A 41 14.99 -9.50 5.65
N TRP A 42 16.20 -9.79 6.16
CA TRP A 42 17.27 -8.80 6.34
C TRP A 42 16.80 -7.50 7.02
N MET A 43 16.24 -7.65 8.22
CA MET A 43 15.71 -6.55 9.04
C MET A 43 14.51 -5.80 8.44
N GLY A 44 13.90 -6.28 7.35
CA GLY A 44 12.79 -5.59 6.70
C GLY A 44 11.87 -6.48 5.88
N ALA A 45 11.12 -5.83 4.99
CA ALA A 45 10.23 -6.49 4.05
C ALA A 45 11.04 -7.23 2.96
N PRO A 46 10.55 -8.38 2.44
CA PRO A 46 11.11 -9.00 1.26
C PRO A 46 11.10 -8.03 0.07
N TRP A 47 12.04 -8.20 -0.86
CA TRP A 47 12.18 -7.30 -2.00
C TRP A 47 10.92 -7.21 -2.87
N THR A 48 10.15 -8.31 -2.98
CA THR A 48 8.87 -8.35 -3.71
C THR A 48 7.81 -7.47 -3.05
N VAL A 49 7.75 -7.46 -1.72
CA VAL A 49 6.86 -6.56 -0.97
C VAL A 49 7.29 -5.10 -1.15
N LYS A 50 8.60 -4.83 -1.14
CA LYS A 50 9.10 -3.47 -1.38
C LYS A 50 8.80 -3.00 -2.81
N LYS A 51 8.96 -3.87 -3.82
CA LYS A 51 8.59 -3.61 -5.21
C LYS A 51 7.09 -3.29 -5.33
N TYR A 52 6.24 -4.08 -4.66
CA TYR A 52 4.79 -3.82 -4.63
C TYR A 52 4.46 -2.43 -4.08
N ILE A 53 5.08 -2.04 -2.95
CA ILE A 53 4.89 -0.70 -2.38
C ILE A 53 5.36 0.36 -3.37
N ASP A 54 6.54 0.18 -3.96
CA ASP A 54 7.12 1.17 -4.88
C ASP A 54 6.27 1.35 -6.14
N ASP A 55 5.78 0.28 -6.75
CA ASP A 55 4.93 0.35 -7.95
C ASP A 55 3.57 0.97 -7.62
N VAL A 56 2.87 0.44 -6.61
CA VAL A 56 1.47 0.81 -6.30
C VAL A 56 1.38 2.20 -5.69
N PHE A 57 2.30 2.57 -4.79
CA PHE A 57 2.24 3.90 -4.20
C PHE A 57 2.64 4.95 -5.22
N THR A 58 3.65 4.70 -6.06
CA THR A 58 4.05 5.64 -7.11
C THR A 58 2.92 5.88 -8.11
N GLU A 59 2.23 4.82 -8.57
CA GLU A 59 1.05 4.96 -9.43
C GLU A 59 -0.13 5.63 -8.70
N GLY A 60 -0.19 5.46 -7.38
CA GLY A 60 -1.17 6.11 -6.50
C GLY A 60 -1.02 7.62 -6.35
N HIS A 61 -0.03 8.26 -6.98
CA HIS A 61 0.08 9.72 -6.94
C HIS A 61 -1.18 10.38 -7.53
N GLY A 62 -1.81 11.27 -6.76
CA GLY A 62 -3.08 11.93 -7.10
C GLY A 62 -4.32 11.24 -6.57
N THR A 63 -4.24 9.99 -6.11
CA THR A 63 -5.35 9.27 -5.46
C THR A 63 -5.01 8.88 -4.03
N LEU A 64 -3.91 8.16 -3.81
CA LEU A 64 -3.42 7.74 -2.50
C LEU A 64 -2.69 8.85 -1.75
N TYR A 65 -1.97 9.72 -2.47
CA TYR A 65 -1.34 10.91 -1.88
C TYR A 65 -1.26 12.06 -2.88
N ALA A 66 -1.31 13.31 -2.39
CA ALA A 66 -1.24 14.50 -3.23
C ALA A 66 0.20 15.04 -3.37
N SER A 67 0.94 15.11 -2.26
CA SER A 67 2.34 15.57 -2.20
C SER A 67 2.97 15.16 -0.86
N ASP A 68 4.25 15.48 -0.69
CA ASP A 68 4.97 15.31 0.58
C ASP A 68 4.58 16.32 1.68
N GLY A 69 3.57 17.16 1.42
CA GLY A 69 3.05 18.16 2.36
C GLY A 69 3.94 19.39 2.58
N ARG A 70 5.13 19.45 1.96
CA ARG A 70 6.03 20.61 2.06
C ARG A 70 5.61 21.69 1.08
N THR A 71 5.65 22.94 1.54
CA THR A 71 5.32 24.10 0.71
C THR A 71 6.52 25.02 0.65
N ARG A 72 6.96 25.38 -0.56
CA ARG A 72 8.12 26.27 -0.80
C ARG A 72 7.95 27.69 -0.20
N LYS A 73 6.73 28.07 0.19
CA LYS A 73 6.36 29.36 0.78
C LYS A 73 6.40 29.40 2.32
N ASP A 74 6.66 28.29 3.01
CA ASP A 74 6.74 28.26 4.48
C ASP A 74 7.99 27.49 4.95
N PRO A 75 9.08 28.19 5.35
CA PRO A 75 10.31 27.56 5.81
C PRO A 75 10.18 26.76 7.10
N SER A 76 9.08 26.89 7.85
CA SER A 76 8.85 26.19 9.13
C SER A 76 8.38 24.74 8.97
N LYS A 77 7.97 24.35 7.75
CA LYS A 77 7.57 22.97 7.39
C LYS A 77 8.72 22.19 6.74
N LYS A 78 9.93 22.34 7.26
CA LYS A 78 11.12 21.57 6.87
C LYS A 78 11.37 20.40 7.81
#